data_AF-A0A645ERT9-F1
#
_entry.id   AF-A0A645ERT9-F1
#
_cell.length_a   1.000
_cell.length_b   1.000
_cell.length_c   1.000
_cell.angle_alpha   90.00
_cell.angle_beta   90.00
_cell.angle_gamma   90.00
#
_symmetry.space_group_name_H-M   'P 1'
#
loop_
_entity.id
_entity.type
_entity.pdbx_description
1 polymer ?
#
loop_
_entity_poly.entity_id
_entity_poly.type
_entity_poly.pdbx_seq_one_letter_code
_entity_poly.pdbx_strand_id
1 'polypeptide(L)' 'MDVDGVIYVAPVPEGPIRILTGSAAEIWVAVFTGTPDSVVERVALTFEAELIDIRSAVEGFVSGLLADGLVARR' A
#
# COMPACT_ATOMS: atom_id res chain seq x y z
N MET A 1 -19.52 -7.39 7.21
CA MET A 1 -18.28 -7.05 6.50
C MET A 1 -17.29 -6.66 7.56
N ASP A 2 -16.22 -7.43 7.63
CA ASP A 2 -15.13 -7.26 8.59
C ASP A 2 -14.56 -5.85 8.45
N VAL A 3 -14.05 -5.28 9.53
CA VAL A 3 -13.45 -3.95 9.53
C VAL A 3 -12.17 -3.99 8.69
N ASP A 4 -12.27 -3.64 7.41
CA ASP A 4 -11.10 -3.30 6.58
C ASP A 4 -10.24 -2.32 7.38
N GLY A 5 -9.06 -2.76 7.80
CA GLY A 5 -8.25 -2.07 8.80
C GLY A 5 -7.96 -0.63 8.39
N VAL A 6 -8.24 0.32 9.28
CA VAL A 6 -7.89 1.73 9.08
C VAL A 6 -6.48 1.96 9.59
N ILE A 7 -5.57 2.42 8.72
CA ILE A 7 -4.17 2.71 9.07
C ILE A 7 -3.93 4.22 8.98
N TYR A 8 -3.36 4.79 10.03
CA TYR A 8 -2.96 6.20 10.08
C TYR A 8 -1.45 6.28 9.90
N VAL A 9 -0.98 7.02 8.90
CA VAL A 9 0.46 7.15 8.57
C VAL A 9 0.84 8.62 8.44
N ALA A 10 2.06 8.97 8.84
CA ALA A 10 2.58 10.33 8.70
C ALA A 10 4.10 10.28 8.49
N PRO A 11 4.67 11.09 7.58
CA PRO A 11 6.11 11.31 7.54
C PRO A 11 6.56 11.97 8.86
N VAL A 12 7.62 11.45 9.48
CA VAL A 12 8.19 12.07 10.69
C VAL A 12 9.34 13.02 10.31
N PRO A 13 9.54 14.15 11.02
CA PRO A 13 8.78 14.58 12.21
C PRO A 13 7.55 15.47 11.92
N GLU A 14 7.35 15.95 10.69
CA GLU A 14 6.45 17.10 10.41
C GLU A 14 5.24 16.79 9.52
N GLY A 15 5.16 15.60 8.94
CA GLY A 15 4.24 15.32 7.85
C GLY A 15 2.79 15.17 8.30
N PRO A 16 1.82 15.60 7.47
CA PRO A 16 0.41 15.47 7.81
C PRO A 16 -0.01 14.01 7.87
N ILE A 17 -0.92 13.70 8.80
CA ILE A 17 -1.51 12.36 8.93
C ILE A 17 -2.35 12.06 7.68
N ARG A 18 -2.14 10.88 7.11
CA ARG A 18 -2.96 10.26 6.07
C ARG A 18 -3.67 9.04 6.62
N ILE A 19 -4.87 8.81 6.11
CA ILE A 19 -5.70 7.67 6.48
C ILE A 19 -5.73 6.72 5.28
N LEU A 20 -5.32 5.48 5.50
CA LEU A 20 -5.36 4.41 4.52
C LEU A 20 -6.47 3.44 4.89
N THR A 21 -7.29 3.07 3.92
CA THR A 21 -8.43 2.16 4.10
C THR A 21 -8.52 1.21 2.90
N GLY A 22 -9.13 0.04 3.09
CA GLY A 22 -9.30 -0.95 2.02
C GLY A 22 -7.98 -1.33 1.37
N SER A 23 -7.90 -1.25 0.04
CA SER A 23 -6.70 -1.63 -0.72
C SER A 23 -5.46 -0.82 -0.35
N ALA A 24 -5.60 0.45 0.04
CA ALA A 24 -4.47 1.26 0.47
C ALA A 24 -3.85 0.75 1.78
N ALA A 25 -4.69 0.30 2.72
CA ALA A 25 -4.23 -0.30 3.97
C ALA A 25 -3.53 -1.65 3.72
N GLU A 26 -4.04 -2.45 2.79
CA GLU A 26 -3.40 -3.73 2.45
C GLU A 26 -2.09 -3.56 1.69
N ILE A 27 -2.02 -2.61 0.74
CA ILE A 27 -0.75 -2.29 0.08
C ILE A 27 0.28 -1.84 1.12
N TRP A 28 -0.13 -1.03 2.11
CA TRP A 28 0.77 -0.60 3.19
C TRP A 28 1.37 -1.79 3.94
N VAL A 29 0.54 -2.73 4.41
CA VAL A 29 1.01 -3.93 5.13
C VAL A 29 1.91 -4.80 4.24
N ALA A 30 1.54 -4.97 2.98
CA ALA A 30 2.28 -5.78 2.02
C ALA A 30 3.71 -5.23 1.77
N VAL A 31 3.85 -3.90 1.66
CA VAL A 31 5.15 -3.25 1.41
C VAL A 31 6.19 -3.55 2.49
N PHE A 32 5.79 -3.77 3.74
CA PHE A 32 6.73 -4.10 4.83
C PHE A 32 6.97 -5.59 5.03
N THR A 33 6.17 -6.45 4.41
CA THR A 33 6.20 -7.91 4.63
C THR A 33 6.73 -8.69 3.44
N GLY A 34 6.96 -8.06 2.28
CA GLY A 34 7.37 -8.74 1.05
C GLY A 34 8.24 -7.91 0.08
N THR A 35 8.46 -8.48 -1.10
CA THR A 35 9.08 -7.83 -2.27
C THR A 35 8.03 -7.07 -3.10
N PRO A 36 8.42 -6.13 -3.98
CA PRO A 36 7.46 -5.40 -4.82
C PRO A 36 6.53 -6.29 -5.65
N ASP A 37 7.06 -7.37 -6.25
CA ASP A 37 6.22 -8.32 -7.01
C ASP A 37 5.22 -9.06 -6.10
N SER A 38 5.64 -9.42 -4.89
CA SER A 38 4.75 -10.06 -3.92
C SER A 38 3.66 -9.11 -3.38
N VAL A 39 3.86 -7.79 -3.44
CA VAL A 39 2.83 -6.81 -3.07
C VAL A 39 1.67 -6.86 -4.06
N VAL A 40 1.97 -6.85 -5.37
CA VAL A 40 0.94 -6.91 -6.41
C VAL A 40 0.17 -8.23 -6.32
N GLU A 41 0.87 -9.36 -6.19
CA GLU A 41 0.25 -10.68 -6.05
C GLU A 41 -0.67 -10.78 -4.84
N ARG A 42 -0.23 -10.27 -3.69
CA ARG A 42 -1.02 -10.27 -2.45
C ARG A 42 -2.28 -9.43 -2.58
N VAL A 43 -2.18 -8.25 -3.18
CA VAL A 43 -3.32 -7.34 -3.35
C VAL A 43 -4.32 -7.94 -4.36
N ALA A 44 -3.85 -8.51 -5.47
CA ALA A 44 -4.71 -9.20 -6.45
C ALA A 44 -5.52 -10.32 -5.79
N LEU A 45 -4.84 -11.17 -5.01
CA LEU A 45 -5.49 -12.26 -4.29
C LEU A 45 -6.54 -11.75 -3.28
N THR A 46 -6.24 -10.67 -2.56
CA THR A 46 -7.12 -10.12 -1.52
C THR A 46 -8.41 -9.53 -2.10
N PHE A 47 -8.32 -8.93 -3.27
CA PHE A 47 -9.45 -8.25 -3.93
C PHE A 47 -10.05 -9.06 -5.09
N GLU A 48 -9.67 -10.34 -5.24
CA GLU A 48 -10.11 -11.21 -6.34
C GLU A 48 -9.97 -10.56 -7.72
N ALA A 49 -8.86 -9.84 -7.93
CA ALA A 49 -8.58 -9.08 -9.14
C ALA A 49 -7.45 -9.70 -9.97
N GLU A 50 -7.48 -9.48 -11.28
CA GLU A 50 -6.41 -9.91 -12.18
C GLU A 50 -5.15 -9.05 -11.97
N LEU A 51 -3.97 -9.68 -12.03
CA LEU A 51 -2.69 -9.00 -11.81
C LEU A 51 -2.47 -7.83 -12.77
N ILE A 52 -2.89 -8.01 -14.02
CA ILE A 52 -2.71 -6.98 -15.07
C ILE A 52 -3.53 -5.72 -14.77
N ASP A 53 -4.69 -5.87 -14.13
CA ASP A 53 -5.61 -4.77 -13.88
C ASP A 53 -5.16 -3.90 -12.71
N ILE A 54 -4.49 -4.49 -11.71
CA ILE A 54 -4.11 -3.76 -10.49
C ILE A 54 -2.64 -3.33 -10.45
N ARG A 55 -1.77 -3.94 -11.26
CA ARG A 55 -0.32 -3.71 -11.20
C ARG A 55 0.03 -2.23 -11.26
N SER A 56 -0.49 -1.52 -12.26
CA SER A 56 -0.20 -0.09 -12.44
C SER A 56 -0.69 0.76 -11.26
N ALA A 57 -1.86 0.42 -10.69
CA ALA A 57 -2.40 1.13 -9.54
C ALA A 57 -1.55 0.91 -8.28
N VAL A 58 -1.12 -0.33 -8.03
CA VAL A 58 -0.26 -0.68 -6.89
C VAL A 58 1.11 -0.02 -7.03
N GLU A 59 1.76 -0.14 -8.19
CA GLU A 59 3.07 0.47 -8.46
C GLU A 59 3.03 2.00 -8.34
N GLY A 60 1.96 2.63 -8.83
CA GLY A 60 1.72 4.07 -8.69
C GLY A 60 1.53 4.48 -7.24
N PHE A 61 0.76 3.72 -6.46
CA PHE A 61 0.55 3.99 -5.04
C PHE A 61 1.84 3.86 -4.22
N VAL A 62 2.61 2.78 -4.43
CA VAL A 62 3.91 2.59 -3.77
C VAL A 62 4.90 3.70 -4.15
N SER A 63 4.90 4.12 -5.42
CA SER A 63 5.71 5.26 -5.86
C SER A 63 5.32 6.56 -5.15
N GLY A 64 4.02 6.77 -4.90
CA GLY A 64 3.52 7.87 -4.07
C GLY A 64 4.04 7.81 -2.64
N LEU A 65 3.94 6.65 -1.97
CA LEU A 65 4.46 6.47 -0.60
C LEU A 65 5.97 6.78 -0.48
N LEU A 66 6.75 6.41 -1.49
CA LEU A 66 8.18 6.74 -1.57
C LEU A 66 8.40 8.25 -1.73
N ALA A 67 7.65 8.88 -2.64
CA ALA A 67 7.77 10.32 -2.90
C ALA A 67 7.36 11.16 -1.66
N ASP A 68 6.39 10.67 -0.89
CA ASP A 68 5.91 11.30 0.34
C ASP A 68 6.82 11.05 1.55
N GLY A 69 7.89 10.27 1.40
CA GLY A 69 8.80 9.91 2.50
C GLY A 69 8.16 8.99 3.55
N LEU A 70 7.04 8.34 3.22
CA LEU A 70 6.34 7.40 4.09
C LEU A 70 7.00 6.01 4.10
N VAL A 71 7.65 5.66 3.00
CA VAL A 71 8.43 4.43 2.83
C VAL A 71 9.81 4.81 2.31
N ALA A 72 10.84 4.07 2.73
CA ALA A 72 12.19 4.20 2.18
C ALA A 72 12.52 2.94 1.37
N ARG A 73 13.27 3.11 0.26
CA ARG A 73 13.88 1.97 -0.43
C ARG A 73 14.94 1.36 0.49
N ARG A 74 14.85 0.04 0.69
CA ARG A 74 15.90 -0.76 1.33
C ARG A 74 16.96 -1.17 0.32
#